data_AF-A0A925S405-F1
#
_entry.id   AF-A0A925S405-F1
#
_cell.length_a   1.000
_cell.length_b   1.000
_cell.length_c   1.000
_cell.angle_alpha   90.00
_cell.angle_beta   90.00
_cell.angle_gamma   90.00
#
_symmetry.space_group_name_H-M   'P 1'
#
loop_
_entity.id
_entity.type
_entity.pdbx_description
1 polymer ?
#
loop_
_entity_poly.entity_id
_entity_poly.type
_entity_poly.pdbx_seq_one_letter_code
_entity_poly.pdbx_strand_id
1 'polypeptide(L)'
;AALTVRGSASFGTGAFGVHHTDPASGGLTLHSGADLPSLPLQLTSTPGTPASASVLASDPALAALAPQGLFASLFRMDKASWRAQPMVHELDCSNACDTTLAEATTRHQLVWLRGGLRLDTPVNLGTPQWPVLLVVDGPVALQAGVVIHGLIYGTHTSWLDTAGASIRGAVVLEDTLQASGGTQIHHHLDVLQALHQHTGSYARVSGSWRDF
;
A
#
# COMPACT_ATOMS: atom_id res chain seq x y z
N ALA A 1 -1.97 0.59 -10.45
CA ALA A 1 -1.97 -0.89 -10.42
C ALA A 1 -2.38 -1.36 -9.02
N ALA A 2 -2.73 -2.64 -8.84
CA ALA A 2 -2.98 -3.21 -7.51
C ALA A 2 -1.68 -3.32 -6.69
N LEU A 3 -0.61 -3.79 -7.34
CA LEU A 3 0.75 -3.81 -6.80
C LEU A 3 1.66 -2.97 -7.70
N THR A 4 2.36 -2.01 -7.12
CA THR A 4 3.39 -1.22 -7.80
C THR A 4 4.72 -1.37 -7.06
N VAL A 5 5.79 -1.74 -7.76
CA VAL A 5 7.11 -1.95 -7.16
C VAL A 5 8.15 -1.22 -8.00
N ARG A 6 8.90 -0.30 -7.41
CA ARG A 6 9.90 0.46 -8.19
C ARG A 6 10.98 -0.45 -8.78
N GLY A 7 11.42 -1.44 -8.01
CA GLY A 7 12.39 -2.46 -8.43
C GLY A 7 11.74 -3.70 -9.04
N SER A 8 12.35 -4.86 -8.77
CA SER A 8 11.81 -6.18 -9.09
C SER A 8 10.90 -6.71 -7.97
N ALA A 9 10.10 -7.72 -8.27
CA ALA A 9 9.31 -8.43 -7.27
C ALA A 9 9.58 -9.94 -7.32
N SER A 10 9.92 -10.52 -6.17
CA SER A 10 10.15 -11.94 -5.98
C SER A 10 9.16 -12.49 -4.95
N PHE A 11 8.66 -13.68 -5.21
CA PHE A 11 7.64 -14.33 -4.41
C PHE A 11 8.11 -15.73 -4.03
N GLY A 12 8.02 -16.06 -2.74
CA GLY A 12 8.28 -17.40 -2.23
C GLY A 12 7.21 -18.40 -2.68
N THR A 13 7.25 -19.61 -2.13
CA THR A 13 6.35 -20.72 -2.53
C THR A 13 4.89 -20.58 -2.07
N GLY A 14 4.55 -19.49 -1.38
CA GLY A 14 3.17 -19.24 -0.94
C GLY A 14 2.30 -18.75 -2.10
N ALA A 15 0.99 -18.92 -1.97
CA ALA A 15 0.02 -18.50 -2.99
C ALA A 15 -0.20 -16.98 -2.95
N PHE A 16 0.82 -16.17 -3.25
CA PHE A 16 0.66 -14.71 -3.32
C PHE A 16 -0.28 -14.37 -4.49
N GLY A 17 -1.27 -13.52 -4.24
CA GLY A 17 -2.29 -13.15 -5.21
C GLY A 17 -2.36 -11.64 -5.45
N VAL A 18 -2.49 -11.23 -6.71
CA VAL A 18 -2.73 -9.83 -7.09
C VAL A 18 -3.91 -9.80 -8.08
N HIS A 19 -4.99 -9.16 -7.67
CA HIS A 19 -6.27 -9.17 -8.34
C HIS A 19 -6.70 -7.74 -8.66
N HIS A 20 -7.05 -7.48 -9.92
CA HIS A 20 -7.61 -6.23 -10.41
C HIS A 20 -8.71 -6.56 -11.42
N THR A 21 -9.92 -6.77 -10.91
CA THR A 21 -11.07 -7.22 -11.71
C THR A 21 -12.01 -6.08 -12.11
N ASP A 22 -11.79 -4.87 -11.61
CA ASP A 22 -12.60 -3.69 -11.94
C ASP A 22 -12.23 -3.10 -13.32
N PRO A 23 -13.15 -3.10 -14.30
CA PRO A 23 -12.88 -2.54 -15.61
C PRO A 23 -12.76 -1.01 -15.62
N ALA A 24 -13.29 -0.30 -14.61
CA ALA A 24 -13.28 1.16 -14.57
C ALA A 24 -11.91 1.76 -14.21
N SER A 25 -11.01 0.97 -13.59
CA SER A 25 -9.71 1.43 -13.07
C SER A 25 -8.49 0.96 -13.87
N GLY A 26 -8.70 0.52 -15.11
CA GLY A 26 -7.62 0.27 -16.08
C GLY A 26 -6.96 -1.11 -15.99
N GLY A 27 -7.37 -1.98 -15.07
CA GLY A 27 -7.09 -3.41 -15.10
C GLY A 27 -5.63 -3.84 -14.86
N LEU A 28 -4.70 -2.90 -14.60
CA LEU A 28 -3.29 -3.22 -14.35
C LEU A 28 -3.12 -3.86 -12.96
N THR A 29 -2.83 -5.16 -12.92
CA THR A 29 -2.62 -5.92 -11.68
C THR A 29 -1.28 -5.56 -11.07
N LEU A 30 -0.21 -5.61 -11.86
CA LEU A 30 1.16 -5.41 -11.39
C LEU A 30 1.93 -4.44 -12.29
N HIS A 31 2.64 -3.50 -11.66
CA HIS A 31 3.53 -2.55 -12.31
C HIS A 31 4.91 -2.60 -11.65
N SER A 32 5.95 -2.87 -12.41
CA SER A 32 7.33 -2.94 -11.91
C SER A 32 8.32 -2.19 -12.78
N GLY A 33 9.34 -1.60 -12.15
CA GLY A 33 10.42 -0.90 -12.86
C GLY A 33 11.54 -1.84 -13.32
N ALA A 34 11.62 -3.05 -12.78
CA ALA A 34 12.57 -4.07 -13.24
C ALA A 34 11.89 -5.34 -13.74
N ASP A 35 12.68 -6.27 -14.27
CA ASP A 35 12.20 -7.58 -14.67
C ASP A 35 11.61 -8.34 -13.47
N LEU A 36 10.59 -9.14 -13.78
CA LEU A 36 9.95 -10.04 -12.83
C LEU A 36 10.51 -11.44 -13.06
N PRO A 37 11.25 -12.04 -12.11
CA PRO A 37 11.65 -13.44 -12.20
C PRO A 37 10.41 -14.34 -12.29
N SER A 38 10.56 -15.62 -12.66
CA SER A 38 9.44 -16.56 -12.73
C SER A 38 8.60 -16.54 -11.45
N LEU A 39 7.31 -16.21 -11.59
CA LEU A 39 6.45 -15.88 -10.46
C LEU A 39 5.58 -17.09 -10.06
N PRO A 40 5.64 -17.57 -8.81
CA PRO A 40 4.54 -18.36 -8.23
C PRO A 40 3.37 -17.45 -7.81
N LEU A 41 2.94 -16.55 -8.71
CA LEU A 41 1.98 -15.48 -8.44
C LEU A 41 0.63 -15.78 -9.09
N GLN A 42 -0.44 -15.65 -8.33
CA GLN A 42 -1.81 -15.72 -8.84
C GLN A 42 -2.24 -14.32 -9.30
N LEU A 43 -2.44 -14.16 -10.60
CA LEU A 43 -2.91 -12.92 -11.19
C LEU A 43 -4.35 -13.09 -11.66
N THR A 44 -5.22 -12.15 -11.29
CA THR A 44 -6.59 -12.07 -11.82
C THR A 44 -6.85 -10.66 -12.32
N SER A 45 -7.06 -10.53 -13.63
CA SER A 45 -7.37 -9.28 -14.31
C SER A 45 -8.86 -9.14 -14.59
N THR A 46 -9.22 -8.04 -15.25
CA THR A 46 -10.58 -7.82 -15.74
C THR A 46 -11.03 -8.95 -16.67
N PRO A 47 -12.32 -9.32 -16.67
CA PRO A 47 -12.85 -10.35 -17.56
C PRO A 47 -12.47 -10.08 -19.03
N GLY A 48 -11.94 -11.10 -19.71
CA GLY A 48 -11.49 -10.99 -21.11
C GLY A 48 -10.06 -10.48 -21.30
N THR A 49 -9.39 -10.01 -20.24
CA THR A 49 -7.96 -9.65 -20.28
C THR A 49 -7.15 -10.82 -19.73
N PRO A 50 -6.20 -11.40 -20.48
CA PRO A 50 -5.26 -12.38 -19.94
C PRO A 50 -4.40 -11.77 -18.83
N ALA A 51 -4.08 -12.56 -17.80
CA ALA A 51 -3.28 -12.09 -16.67
C ALA A 51 -1.94 -11.46 -17.09
N SER A 52 -1.25 -12.03 -18.08
CA SER A 52 0.01 -11.48 -18.60
C SER A 52 -0.13 -10.09 -19.23
N ALA A 53 -1.28 -9.77 -19.83
CA ALA A 53 -1.55 -8.47 -20.41
C ALA A 53 -1.90 -7.40 -19.35
N SER A 54 -2.14 -7.82 -18.10
CA SER A 54 -2.39 -6.94 -16.96
C SER A 54 -1.13 -6.60 -16.16
N VAL A 55 0.05 -6.97 -16.68
CA VAL A 55 1.35 -6.73 -16.07
C VAL A 55 2.15 -5.77 -16.92
N LEU A 56 2.65 -4.69 -16.31
CA LEU A 56 3.63 -3.81 -16.90
C LEU A 56 4.95 -4.02 -16.16
N ALA A 57 5.84 -4.81 -16.75
CA ALA A 57 7.17 -5.08 -16.21
C ALA A 57 8.23 -4.20 -16.88
N SER A 58 9.34 -4.00 -16.18
CA SER A 58 10.54 -3.35 -16.72
C SER A 58 10.29 -1.94 -17.25
N ASP A 59 9.39 -1.19 -16.60
CA ASP A 59 9.06 0.18 -16.99
C ASP A 59 10.21 1.14 -16.64
N PRO A 60 10.93 1.70 -17.62
CA PRO A 60 12.06 2.59 -17.37
C PRO A 60 11.65 3.89 -16.68
N ALA A 61 10.43 4.38 -16.89
CA ALA A 61 9.96 5.61 -16.23
C ALA A 61 9.78 5.39 -14.73
N LEU A 62 9.22 4.24 -14.33
CA LEU A 62 9.11 3.84 -12.94
C LEU A 62 10.50 3.57 -12.32
N ALA A 63 11.37 2.87 -13.05
CA ALA A 63 12.73 2.54 -12.60
C ALA A 63 13.60 3.78 -12.35
N ALA A 64 13.45 4.80 -13.20
CA ALA A 64 14.22 6.04 -13.16
C ALA A 64 13.85 6.95 -11.98
N LEU A 65 12.71 6.73 -11.32
CA LEU A 65 12.36 7.49 -10.13
C LEU A 65 13.36 7.20 -9.01
N ALA A 66 13.80 8.25 -8.30
CA ALA A 66 14.39 8.05 -6.98
C ALA A 66 13.31 7.50 -6.02
N PRO A 67 13.67 6.77 -4.94
CA PRO A 67 12.70 6.31 -3.94
C PRO A 67 11.75 7.41 -3.46
N GLN A 68 12.29 8.57 -3.07
CA GLN A 68 11.48 9.73 -2.66
C GLN A 68 10.70 10.34 -3.84
N GLY A 69 11.18 10.17 -5.06
CA GLY A 69 10.50 10.59 -6.29
C GLY A 69 9.24 9.78 -6.57
N LEU A 70 9.21 8.48 -6.22
CA LEU A 70 7.99 7.67 -6.27
C LEU A 70 6.96 8.17 -5.26
N PHE A 71 7.38 8.48 -4.03
CA PHE A 71 6.47 9.04 -3.03
C PHE A 71 5.86 10.36 -3.54
N ALA A 72 6.74 11.26 -4.02
CA ALA A 72 6.31 12.57 -4.53
C ALA A 72 5.43 12.48 -5.78
N SER A 73 5.60 11.47 -6.65
CA SER A 73 4.76 11.32 -7.83
C SER A 73 3.32 10.94 -7.47
N LEU A 74 3.12 10.16 -6.39
CA LEU A 74 1.80 9.74 -5.91
C LEU A 74 1.13 10.79 -5.03
N PHE A 75 1.86 11.29 -4.03
CA PHE A 75 1.29 12.16 -3.00
C PHE A 75 1.46 13.65 -3.31
N ARG A 76 2.17 13.99 -4.40
CA ARG A 76 2.43 15.38 -4.84
C ARG A 76 3.16 16.23 -3.82
N MET A 77 3.86 15.59 -2.88
CA MET A 77 4.72 16.19 -1.86
C MET A 77 5.82 15.20 -1.47
N ASP A 78 6.94 15.71 -0.96
CA ASP A 78 8.00 14.84 -0.47
C ASP A 78 7.58 14.12 0.82
N LYS A 79 8.25 12.99 1.08
CA LYS A 79 7.92 12.10 2.19
C LYS A 79 8.08 12.75 3.56
N ALA A 80 9.08 13.63 3.74
CA ALA A 80 9.31 14.29 5.02
C ALA A 80 8.22 15.32 5.32
N SER A 81 7.84 16.12 4.32
CA SER A 81 6.70 17.04 4.40
C SER A 81 5.39 16.29 4.64
N TRP A 82 5.19 15.14 3.99
CA TRP A 82 4.01 14.30 4.22
C TRP A 82 3.95 13.82 5.67
N ARG A 83 5.04 13.26 6.20
CA ARG A 83 5.13 12.80 7.59
C ARG A 83 4.88 13.92 8.61
N ALA A 84 5.30 15.14 8.30
CA ALA A 84 5.12 16.31 9.15
C ALA A 84 3.69 16.88 9.15
N GLN A 85 2.77 16.34 8.34
CA GLN A 85 1.40 16.83 8.31
C GLN A 85 0.66 16.57 9.64
N PRO A 86 -0.14 17.51 10.15
CA PRO A 86 -0.84 17.35 11.44
C PRO A 86 -1.83 16.18 11.51
N MET A 87 -2.27 15.68 10.36
CA MET A 87 -3.22 14.56 10.26
C MET A 87 -2.52 13.19 10.22
N VAL A 88 -1.20 13.16 10.03
CA VAL A 88 -0.41 11.92 10.06
C VAL A 88 -0.17 11.53 11.51
N HIS A 89 -0.59 10.32 11.86
CA HIS A 89 -0.33 9.73 13.15
C HIS A 89 0.90 8.81 13.06
N GLU A 90 1.93 9.06 13.86
CA GLU A 90 3.13 8.23 13.88
C GLU A 90 3.05 7.18 14.99
N LEU A 91 3.35 5.93 14.64
CA LEU A 91 3.43 4.80 15.56
C LEU A 91 4.76 4.05 15.39
N ASP A 92 5.29 3.56 16.50
CA ASP A 92 6.41 2.61 16.48
C ASP A 92 5.89 1.18 16.39
N CYS A 93 6.23 0.50 15.31
CA CYS A 93 5.89 -0.89 15.04
C CYS A 93 7.15 -1.74 14.81
N SER A 94 8.27 -1.36 15.45
CA SER A 94 9.49 -2.19 15.52
C SER A 94 9.23 -3.55 16.21
N ASN A 95 8.19 -3.62 17.05
CA ASN A 95 7.62 -4.83 17.63
C ASN A 95 6.15 -4.96 17.20
N ALA A 96 5.51 -6.07 17.57
CA ALA A 96 4.07 -6.28 17.36
C ALA A 96 3.27 -5.10 17.90
N CYS A 97 2.46 -4.47 17.06
CA CYS A 97 1.73 -3.23 17.36
C CYS A 97 0.23 -3.33 17.07
N ASP A 98 -0.30 -4.55 17.02
CA ASP A 98 -1.66 -4.90 16.58
C ASP A 98 -2.76 -4.03 17.20
N THR A 99 -2.81 -3.98 18.53
CA THR A 99 -3.86 -3.28 19.27
C THR A 99 -3.75 -1.77 19.12
N THR A 100 -2.53 -1.23 19.25
CA THR A 100 -2.25 0.19 19.10
C THR A 100 -2.57 0.67 17.68
N LEU A 101 -2.21 -0.11 16.66
CA LEU A 101 -2.52 0.21 15.28
C LEU A 101 -4.04 0.10 14.99
N ALA A 102 -4.70 -0.93 15.50
CA ALA A 102 -6.15 -1.06 15.39
C ALA A 102 -6.87 0.16 15.99
N GLU A 103 -6.50 0.57 17.20
CA GLU A 103 -7.07 1.75 17.86
C GLU A 103 -6.79 3.04 17.09
N ALA A 104 -5.55 3.25 16.65
CA ALA A 104 -5.19 4.46 15.90
C ALA A 104 -5.96 4.58 14.59
N THR A 105 -6.14 3.47 13.86
CA THR A 105 -6.84 3.47 12.57
C THR A 105 -8.34 3.73 12.67
N THR A 106 -8.93 3.68 13.88
CA THR A 106 -10.31 4.17 14.10
C THR A 106 -10.43 5.69 14.09
N ARG A 107 -9.32 6.41 14.26
CA ARG A 107 -9.29 7.88 14.40
C ARG A 107 -8.47 8.56 13.32
N HIS A 108 -7.47 7.86 12.80
CA HIS A 108 -6.49 8.37 11.87
C HIS A 108 -6.48 7.50 10.61
N GLN A 109 -6.68 8.13 9.46
CA GLN A 109 -6.53 7.43 8.17
C GLN A 109 -5.09 7.48 7.67
N LEU A 110 -4.32 8.51 8.02
CA LEU A 110 -2.92 8.62 7.64
C LEU A 110 -2.04 8.16 8.80
N VAL A 111 -1.33 7.06 8.62
CA VAL A 111 -0.47 6.49 9.66
C VAL A 111 0.93 6.24 9.14
N TRP A 112 1.93 6.79 9.82
CA TRP A 112 3.34 6.47 9.61
C TRP A 112 3.78 5.41 10.60
N LEU A 113 4.30 4.29 10.12
CA LEU A 113 4.81 3.20 10.95
C LEU A 113 6.33 3.20 10.91
N ARG A 114 6.94 3.61 12.03
CA ARG A 114 8.39 3.56 12.21
C ARG A 114 8.81 2.14 12.61
N GLY A 115 9.87 1.63 11.99
CA GLY A 115 10.46 0.33 12.34
C GLY A 115 9.82 -0.86 11.64
N GLY A 116 8.81 -0.63 10.79
CA GLY A 116 8.13 -1.66 10.02
C GLY A 116 6.65 -1.80 10.38
N LEU A 117 6.07 -2.93 10.01
CA LEU A 117 4.71 -3.33 10.34
C LEU A 117 4.78 -4.78 10.81
N ARG A 118 4.47 -5.03 12.08
CA ARG A 118 4.38 -6.38 12.63
C ARG A 118 3.02 -6.60 13.28
N LEU A 119 2.30 -7.59 12.76
CA LEU A 119 0.98 -7.99 13.23
C LEU A 119 0.99 -9.48 13.54
N ASP A 120 0.94 -9.81 14.83
CA ASP A 120 1.03 -11.18 15.34
C ASP A 120 -0.35 -11.76 15.72
N THR A 121 -1.40 -10.94 15.66
CA THR A 121 -2.78 -11.30 16.00
C THR A 121 -3.76 -10.90 14.89
N PRO A 122 -4.92 -11.58 14.77
CA PRO A 122 -5.89 -11.22 13.75
C PRO A 122 -6.44 -9.80 13.94
N VAL A 123 -6.39 -8.98 12.90
CA VAL A 123 -6.81 -7.58 12.97
C VAL A 123 -7.36 -7.11 11.63
N ASN A 124 -8.40 -6.27 11.70
CA ASN A 124 -8.95 -5.54 10.56
C ASN A 124 -8.56 -4.07 10.69
N LEU A 125 -7.86 -3.53 9.69
CA LEU A 125 -7.43 -2.13 9.65
C LEU A 125 -8.23 -1.37 8.60
N GLY A 126 -8.88 -0.30 9.03
CA GLY A 126 -9.77 0.50 8.18
C GLY A 126 -11.04 -0.23 7.74
N THR A 127 -11.90 0.50 7.05
CA THR A 127 -13.12 0.00 6.40
C THR A 127 -13.21 0.54 4.98
N PRO A 128 -14.11 0.03 4.11
CA PRO A 128 -14.29 0.61 2.78
C PRO A 128 -14.65 2.10 2.79
N GLN A 129 -15.41 2.55 3.79
CA GLN A 129 -15.82 3.95 3.96
C GLN A 129 -14.79 4.79 4.72
N TRP A 130 -13.96 4.15 5.55
CA TRP A 130 -12.88 4.77 6.31
C TRP A 130 -11.56 4.01 6.09
N PRO A 131 -11.01 4.08 4.87
CA PRO A 131 -9.79 3.37 4.53
C PRO A 131 -8.55 4.04 5.13
N VAL A 132 -7.47 3.28 5.24
CA VAL A 132 -6.21 3.74 5.83
C VAL A 132 -5.08 3.83 4.79
N LEU A 133 -4.24 4.84 4.90
CA LEU A 133 -2.94 4.95 4.24
C LEU A 133 -1.87 4.66 5.28
N LEU A 134 -1.20 3.52 5.13
CA LEU A 134 -0.11 3.08 5.98
C LEU A 134 1.21 3.31 5.25
N VAL A 135 2.05 4.23 5.74
CA VAL A 135 3.43 4.38 5.27
C VAL A 135 4.34 3.58 6.19
N VAL A 136 4.92 2.50 5.67
CA VAL A 136 5.72 1.53 6.43
C VAL A 136 7.22 1.81 6.21
N ASP A 137 7.84 2.34 7.24
CA ASP A 137 9.28 2.62 7.31
C ASP A 137 10.03 1.45 7.96
N GLY A 138 10.11 0.33 7.23
CA GLY A 138 10.74 -0.91 7.69
C GLY A 138 10.09 -2.17 7.10
N PRO A 139 10.48 -3.37 7.59
CA PRO A 139 9.97 -4.64 7.10
C PRO A 139 8.48 -4.84 7.42
N VAL A 140 7.79 -5.64 6.60
CA VAL A 140 6.40 -6.07 6.84
C VAL A 140 6.40 -7.53 7.29
N ALA A 141 5.72 -7.83 8.40
CA ALA A 141 5.54 -9.16 8.97
C ALA A 141 4.08 -9.35 9.42
N LEU A 142 3.32 -10.15 8.67
CA LEU A 142 1.92 -10.46 8.88
C LEU A 142 1.80 -11.92 9.32
N GLN A 143 1.75 -12.16 10.63
CA GLN A 143 1.84 -13.51 11.20
C GLN A 143 0.48 -14.10 11.57
N ALA A 144 -0.60 -13.33 11.40
CA ALA A 144 -1.97 -13.74 11.68
C ALA A 144 -2.95 -13.25 10.59
N GLY A 145 -4.23 -13.62 10.71
CA GLY A 145 -5.26 -13.23 9.75
C GLY A 145 -5.49 -11.71 9.75
N VAL A 146 -4.89 -11.00 8.81
CA VAL A 146 -4.94 -9.55 8.68
C VAL A 146 -5.79 -9.15 7.48
N VAL A 147 -6.73 -8.21 7.67
CA VAL A 147 -7.45 -7.56 6.57
C VAL A 147 -7.19 -6.05 6.61
N ILE A 148 -6.77 -5.46 5.50
CA ILE A 148 -6.47 -4.03 5.41
C ILE A 148 -7.32 -3.43 4.30
N HIS A 149 -8.13 -2.42 4.60
CA HIS A 149 -8.81 -1.59 3.61
C HIS A 149 -8.04 -0.29 3.41
N GLY A 150 -7.34 -0.18 2.30
CA GLY A 150 -6.61 1.05 1.96
C GLY A 150 -5.34 0.86 1.14
N LEU A 151 -4.40 1.77 1.33
CA LEU A 151 -3.14 1.83 0.60
C LEU A 151 -1.98 1.59 1.55
N ILE A 152 -1.12 0.62 1.21
CA ILE A 152 0.15 0.40 1.92
C ILE A 152 1.27 0.95 1.05
N TYR A 153 2.04 1.86 1.61
CA TYR A 153 3.25 2.40 1.00
C TYR A 153 4.46 1.90 1.79
N GLY A 154 5.24 0.99 1.23
CA GLY A 154 6.41 0.43 1.89
C GLY A 154 7.73 0.95 1.33
N THR A 155 8.70 1.07 2.20
CA THR A 155 10.05 1.58 1.88
C THR A 155 11.13 0.49 1.86
N HIS A 156 10.78 -0.71 2.34
CA HIS A 156 11.70 -1.81 2.56
C HIS A 156 11.35 -3.01 1.70
N THR A 157 12.30 -3.92 1.52
CA THR A 157 12.16 -5.06 0.60
C THR A 157 11.46 -6.26 1.20
N SER A 158 11.66 -6.51 2.49
CA SER A 158 11.15 -7.69 3.19
C SER A 158 9.65 -7.63 3.43
N TRP A 159 8.93 -8.63 2.92
CA TRP A 159 7.52 -8.86 3.17
C TRP A 159 7.28 -10.32 3.56
N LEU A 160 6.99 -10.56 4.83
CA LEU A 160 6.68 -11.87 5.38
C LEU A 160 5.19 -11.96 5.69
N ASP A 161 4.53 -12.97 5.15
CA ASP A 161 3.16 -13.32 5.50
C ASP A 161 3.10 -14.83 5.79
N THR A 162 2.67 -15.22 6.99
CA THR A 162 2.55 -16.65 7.34
C THR A 162 1.11 -17.10 7.50
N ALA A 163 0.13 -16.21 7.33
CA ALA A 163 -1.27 -16.47 7.66
C ALA A 163 -2.25 -16.13 6.53
N GLY A 164 -1.80 -15.50 5.44
CA GLY A 164 -2.62 -15.13 4.30
C GLY A 164 -3.38 -13.83 4.54
N ALA A 165 -2.65 -12.71 4.56
CA ALA A 165 -3.23 -11.39 4.70
C ALA A 165 -4.04 -10.98 3.45
N SER A 166 -5.10 -10.21 3.65
CA SER A 166 -5.94 -9.66 2.58
C SER A 166 -5.87 -8.14 2.57
N ILE A 167 -5.31 -7.57 1.49
CA ILE A 167 -5.29 -6.13 1.25
C ILE A 167 -6.38 -5.80 0.23
N ARG A 168 -7.32 -4.96 0.62
CA ARG A 168 -8.38 -4.40 -0.24
C ARG A 168 -8.02 -2.95 -0.52
N GLY A 169 -7.49 -2.69 -1.71
CA GLY A 169 -6.94 -1.40 -2.12
C GLY A 169 -5.66 -1.61 -2.92
N ALA A 170 -4.54 -1.03 -2.52
CA ALA A 170 -3.30 -1.17 -3.27
C ALA A 170 -2.05 -1.21 -2.39
N VAL A 171 -0.97 -1.73 -2.94
CA VAL A 171 0.37 -1.73 -2.34
C VAL A 171 1.36 -1.07 -3.29
N VAL A 172 2.17 -0.17 -2.75
CA VAL A 172 3.25 0.50 -3.49
C VAL A 172 4.56 0.39 -2.72
N LEU A 173 5.63 -0.02 -3.40
CA LEU A 173 6.95 -0.17 -2.80
C LEU A 173 8.01 0.65 -3.54
N GLU A 174 8.83 1.38 -2.75
CA GLU A 174 9.95 2.18 -3.25
C GLU A 174 11.17 1.39 -3.68
N ASP A 175 11.23 0.11 -3.35
CA ASP A 175 12.39 -0.72 -3.66
C ASP A 175 11.94 -1.99 -4.39
N THR A 176 12.71 -3.06 -4.29
CA THR A 176 12.33 -4.42 -4.66
C THR A 176 11.37 -5.02 -3.64
N LEU A 177 10.56 -6.00 -4.06
CA LEU A 177 9.73 -6.82 -3.18
C LEU A 177 10.36 -8.20 -3.02
N GLN A 178 10.56 -8.62 -1.77
CA GLN A 178 10.87 -9.99 -1.37
C GLN A 178 9.72 -10.51 -0.53
N ALA A 179 8.68 -11.00 -1.21
CA ALA A 179 7.49 -11.54 -0.59
C ALA A 179 7.65 -13.02 -0.26
N SER A 180 7.17 -13.41 0.91
CA SER A 180 6.94 -14.80 1.28
C SER A 180 5.51 -14.94 1.79
N GLY A 181 4.89 -16.10 1.56
CA GLY A 181 3.52 -16.36 1.99
C GLY A 181 2.45 -16.12 0.95
N GLY A 182 1.21 -16.02 1.45
CA GLY A 182 -0.01 -16.05 0.66
C GLY A 182 -0.80 -14.74 0.68
N THR A 183 -0.14 -13.59 0.73
CA THR A 183 -0.83 -12.29 0.73
C THR A 183 -1.69 -12.13 -0.52
N GLN A 184 -2.94 -11.73 -0.35
CA GLN A 184 -3.89 -11.43 -1.42
C GLN A 184 -4.11 -9.92 -1.51
N ILE A 185 -3.71 -9.30 -2.62
CA ILE A 185 -3.97 -7.89 -2.91
C ILE A 185 -5.12 -7.81 -3.90
N HIS A 186 -6.24 -7.23 -3.49
CA HIS A 186 -7.39 -6.97 -4.34
C HIS A 186 -7.54 -5.47 -4.56
N HIS A 187 -7.36 -5.02 -5.79
CA HIS A 187 -7.65 -3.65 -6.17
C HIS A 187 -9.12 -3.32 -5.94
N HIS A 188 -9.37 -2.30 -5.11
CA HIS A 188 -10.70 -1.78 -4.81
C HIS A 188 -10.71 -0.29 -5.13
N LEU A 189 -11.32 0.09 -6.25
CA LEU A 189 -11.36 1.48 -6.71
C LEU A 189 -12.14 2.37 -5.73
N ASP A 190 -13.25 1.88 -5.21
CA ASP A 190 -14.09 2.56 -4.21
C ASP A 190 -13.30 2.88 -2.94
N VAL A 191 -12.51 1.93 -2.44
CA VAL A 191 -11.63 2.11 -1.28
C VAL A 191 -10.58 3.20 -1.56
N LEU A 192 -9.92 3.17 -2.71
CA LEU A 192 -8.88 4.15 -3.06
C LEU A 192 -9.46 5.54 -3.33
N GLN A 193 -10.67 5.63 -3.91
CA GLN A 193 -11.39 6.89 -4.11
C GLN A 193 -11.84 7.47 -2.76
N ALA A 194 -12.38 6.65 -1.86
CA ALA A 194 -12.74 7.08 -0.52
C ALA A 194 -11.51 7.61 0.22
N LEU A 195 -10.37 6.91 0.14
CA LEU A 195 -9.11 7.38 0.71
C LEU A 195 -8.72 8.75 0.15
N HIS A 196 -8.69 8.90 -1.18
CA HIS A 196 -8.33 10.16 -1.83
C HIS A 196 -9.20 11.35 -1.38
N GLN A 197 -10.50 11.14 -1.20
CA GLN A 197 -11.44 12.18 -0.76
C GLN A 197 -11.20 12.67 0.67
N HIS A 198 -10.71 11.79 1.56
CA HIS A 198 -10.53 12.11 2.97
C HIS A 198 -9.10 12.55 3.32
N THR A 199 -8.13 12.27 2.45
CA THR A 199 -6.72 12.59 2.68
C THR A 199 -6.27 13.87 1.98
N GLY A 200 -7.21 14.68 1.45
CA GLY A 200 -6.91 15.98 0.88
C GLY A 200 -6.46 16.97 1.96
N SER A 201 -5.25 17.51 1.83
CA SER A 201 -4.77 18.56 2.74
C SER A 201 -5.52 19.87 2.48
N TYR A 202 -6.52 20.18 3.29
CA TYR A 202 -7.12 21.52 3.31
C TYR A 202 -6.14 22.48 4.01
N ALA A 203 -5.38 23.25 3.24
CA ALA A 203 -4.61 24.36 3.80
C ALA A 203 -5.58 25.42 4.32
N ARG A 204 -5.42 25.84 5.60
CA ARG A 204 -6.10 27.04 6.09
C ARG A 204 -5.56 28.23 5.30
N VAL A 205 -6.44 28.92 4.58
CA VAL A 205 -6.10 30.20 3.95
C VAL A 205 -5.88 31.21 5.07
N SER A 206 -4.65 31.67 5.22
CA SER A 206 -4.32 32.78 6.12
C SER A 206 -5.13 34.01 5.72
N GLY A 207 -6.14 34.37 6.54
CA GLY A 207 -7.04 35.50 6.32
C GLY A 207 -8.55 35.21 6.43
N SER A 208 -8.99 33.95 6.62
CA SER A 208 -10.43 33.62 6.60
C SER A 208 -11.19 33.83 7.92
N TRP A 209 -10.54 34.31 8.99
CA TRP A 209 -11.25 34.76 10.19
C TRP A 209 -11.53 36.26 10.06
N ARG A 210 -12.77 36.60 9.71
CA ARG A 210 -13.34 37.91 10.01
C ARG A 210 -14.30 37.71 11.18
N ASP A 211 -13.93 38.25 12.32
CA ASP A 211 -14.81 38.48 13.45
C ASP A 211 -15.64 39.74 13.13
N PHE A 212 -16.96 39.63 13.20
CA PHE A 212 -17.88 40.75 13.39
C PHE A 212 -19.16 40.25 14.04
#